data_AF-A0A9E4IE19-F1
#
_entry.id   AF-A0A9E4IE19-F1
#
_cell.length_a   1.000
_cell.length_b   1.000
_cell.length_c   1.000
_cell.angle_alpha   90.00
_cell.angle_beta   90.00
_cell.angle_gamma   90.00
#
_symmetry.space_group_name_H-M   'P 1'
#
loop_
_entity.id
_entity.type
_entity.pdbx_description
1 polymer ?
#
loop_
_entity_poly.entity_id
_entity_poly.type
_entity_poly.pdbx_seq_one_letter_code
_entity_poly.pdbx_strand_id
1 'polypeptide(L)'
;MSDAGAYGRPAECPGIPSDCGHASRLLLAVGEGIPSPGRTAALRRELAGCAPCLEAFDMQVNVQNLVALHCREQAPESLRIRISETLQRIDLGNIDVTDL
;
A
#
# COMPACT_ATOMS: atom_id res chain seq x y z
N MET A 1 -33.12 -16.68 6.95
CA MET A 1 -32.64 -15.92 5.78
C MET A 1 -32.52 -14.47 6.22
N SER A 2 -31.32 -14.03 6.61
CA SER A 2 -31.03 -12.65 6.97
C SER A 2 -29.76 -12.24 6.24
N ASP A 3 -29.95 -11.75 5.03
CA ASP A 3 -28.95 -11.09 4.20
C ASP A 3 -29.25 -9.59 4.21
N ALA A 4 -28.39 -8.82 4.88
CA ALA A 4 -28.26 -7.38 4.72
C ALA A 4 -26.80 -7.03 5.03
N GLY A 5 -26.11 -6.45 4.04
CA GLY A 5 -24.65 -6.40 3.94
C GLY A 5 -23.92 -5.82 5.15
N ALA A 6 -22.88 -6.53 5.58
CA ALA A 6 -22.02 -6.19 6.70
C ALA A 6 -20.98 -5.09 6.36
N TYR A 7 -21.42 -3.94 5.85
CA TYR A 7 -20.61 -2.71 5.80
C TYR A 7 -20.93 -1.82 7.01
N GLY A 8 -20.94 -2.43 8.19
CA GLY A 8 -21.14 -1.73 9.46
C GLY A 8 -19.81 -1.50 10.16
N ARG A 9 -19.71 -0.39 10.90
CA ARG A 9 -18.54 -0.09 11.73
C ARG A 9 -18.33 -1.26 12.71
N PRO A 10 -17.09 -1.79 12.86
CA PRO A 10 -16.81 -2.80 13.88
C PRO A 10 -17.30 -2.33 15.25
N ALA A 11 -17.86 -3.22 16.06
CA ALA A 11 -18.46 -2.86 17.36
C ALA A 11 -17.48 -2.13 18.31
N GLU A 12 -16.18 -2.39 18.15
CA GLU A 12 -15.10 -1.84 18.97
C GLU A 12 -14.45 -0.58 18.36
N CYS A 13 -14.89 -0.15 17.17
CA CYS A 13 -14.29 1.00 16.52
C CYS A 13 -14.92 2.31 17.05
N PRO A 14 -14.12 3.21 17.67
CA PRO A 14 -14.65 4.46 18.22
C PRO A 14 -15.12 5.45 17.14
N GLY A 15 -14.77 5.21 15.86
CA GLY A 15 -15.05 6.14 14.75
C GLY A 15 -14.11 7.34 14.71
N ILE A 16 -13.14 7.40 15.62
CA ILE A 16 -12.07 8.39 15.64
C ILE A 16 -10.79 7.66 15.20
N PRO A 17 -10.18 8.00 14.06
CA PRO A 17 -9.06 7.24 13.51
C PRO A 17 -7.85 7.14 14.45
N SER A 18 -7.52 8.22 15.18
CA SER A 18 -6.42 8.23 16.16
C SER A 18 -6.64 7.28 17.33
N ASP A 19 -7.89 7.08 17.71
CA ASP A 19 -8.28 6.31 18.89
C ASP A 19 -8.71 4.89 18.52
N CYS A 20 -8.79 4.60 17.22
CA CYS A 20 -9.08 3.27 16.70
C CYS A 20 -7.78 2.46 16.57
N GLY A 21 -7.56 1.52 17.48
CA GLY A 21 -6.37 0.65 17.44
C GLY A 21 -6.20 -0.17 16.15
N HIS A 22 -7.27 -0.39 15.39
CA HIS A 22 -7.17 -0.99 14.05
C HIS A 22 -6.68 0.04 13.03
N ALA A 23 -7.31 1.21 12.93
CA ALA A 23 -6.91 2.26 11.98
C ALA A 23 -5.47 2.75 12.24
N SER A 24 -5.09 2.99 13.49
CA SER A 24 -3.74 3.43 13.87
C SER A 24 -2.67 2.45 13.42
N ARG A 25 -2.89 1.14 13.57
CA ARG A 25 -1.96 0.11 13.06
C ARG A 25 -1.83 0.14 11.54
N LEU A 26 -2.94 0.31 10.83
CA LEU A 26 -2.90 0.37 9.36
C LEU A 26 -2.23 1.64 8.84
N LEU A 27 -2.44 2.78 9.49
CA LEU A 27 -1.77 4.04 9.18
C LEU A 27 -0.26 3.95 9.38
N LEU A 28 0.19 3.35 10.49
CA LEU A 28 1.61 3.07 10.74
C LEU A 28 2.18 2.12 9.68
N ALA A 29 1.46 1.04 9.40
CA ALA A 29 1.89 0.03 8.44
C ALA A 29 2.06 0.58 7.01
N VAL A 30 1.29 1.61 6.63
CA VAL A 30 1.46 2.35 5.38
C VAL A 30 2.62 3.35 5.47
N GLY A 31 2.91 3.92 6.64
CA GLY A 31 4.05 4.82 6.85
C GLY A 31 5.42 4.15 6.73
N GLU A 32 5.51 2.83 6.95
CA GLU A 32 6.78 2.09 6.90
C GLU A 32 7.27 1.76 5.47
N GLY A 33 6.51 2.08 4.41
CA GLY A 33 6.97 1.80 3.04
C GLY A 33 6.07 2.33 1.94
N ILE A 34 6.46 2.09 0.68
CA ILE A 34 5.66 2.49 -0.48
C ILE A 34 4.39 1.62 -0.52
N PRO A 35 3.18 2.23 -0.55
CA PRO A 35 1.95 1.47 -0.59
C PRO A 35 1.86 0.67 -1.90
N SER A 36 1.81 -0.66 -1.80
CA SER A 36 1.53 -1.51 -2.96
C SER A 36 0.03 -1.52 -3.24
N PRO A 37 -0.40 -1.61 -4.52
CA PRO A 37 -1.83 -1.60 -4.86
C PRO A 37 -2.61 -2.73 -4.18
N GLY A 38 -2.05 -3.94 -4.16
CA GLY A 38 -2.69 -5.11 -3.55
C GLY A 38 -2.87 -4.98 -2.04
N ARG A 39 -1.83 -4.51 -1.32
CA ARG A 39 -1.90 -4.29 0.13
C ARG A 39 -2.87 -3.16 0.46
N THR A 40 -2.83 -2.06 -0.29
CA THR A 40 -3.75 -0.93 -0.12
C THR A 40 -5.21 -1.35 -0.30
N ALA A 41 -5.50 -2.16 -1.33
CA ALA A 41 -6.86 -2.67 -1.55
C ALA A 41 -7.33 -3.61 -0.44
N ALA A 42 -6.45 -4.43 0.13
CA ALA A 42 -6.78 -5.28 1.27
C ALA A 42 -7.14 -4.46 2.52
N LEU A 43 -6.31 -3.47 2.86
CA LEU A 43 -6.52 -2.60 4.01
C LEU A 43 -7.78 -1.72 3.87
N ARG A 44 -8.10 -1.24 2.67
CA ARG A 44 -9.38 -0.55 2.41
C ARG A 44 -10.59 -1.41 2.74
N ARG A 45 -10.55 -2.71 2.40
CA ARG A 45 -11.65 -3.63 2.72
C ARG A 45 -11.83 -3.80 4.22
N GLU A 46 -10.73 -3.85 4.98
CA GLU A 46 -10.79 -3.92 6.44
C GLU A 46 -11.44 -2.69 7.06
N LEU A 47 -11.24 -1.51 6.46
CA LEU A 47 -11.78 -0.24 6.95
C LEU A 47 -13.15 0.12 6.34
N ALA A 48 -13.66 -0.64 5.38
CA ALA A 48 -14.87 -0.30 4.63
C ALA A 48 -16.12 -0.12 5.50
N GLY A 49 -16.16 -0.75 6.68
CA GLY A 49 -17.25 -0.55 7.65
C GLY A 49 -17.19 0.78 8.41
N CYS A 50 -16.07 1.49 8.39
CA CYS A 50 -15.87 2.72 9.16
C CYS A 50 -15.37 3.86 8.27
N ALA A 51 -16.30 4.65 7.72
CA ALA A 51 -16.01 5.80 6.86
C ALA A 51 -14.89 6.73 7.39
N PRO A 52 -14.89 7.21 8.65
CA PRO A 52 -13.84 8.12 9.12
C PRO A 52 -12.46 7.45 9.15
N CYS A 53 -12.38 6.15 9.47
CA CYS A 53 -11.11 5.42 9.44
C CYS A 53 -10.63 5.15 8.01
N LEU A 54 -11.55 4.84 7.09
CA LEU A 54 -11.23 4.66 5.68
C LEU A 54 -10.71 5.96 5.04
N GLU A 55 -11.37 7.10 5.32
CA GLU A 55 -10.95 8.41 4.83
C GLU A 55 -9.54 8.78 5.33
N ALA A 56 -9.27 8.58 6.62
CA ALA A 56 -7.94 8.82 7.18
C ALA A 56 -6.86 7.94 6.53
N PHE A 57 -7.18 6.68 6.29
CA PHE A 57 -6.30 5.75 5.59
C PHE A 57 -6.01 6.20 4.14
N ASP A 58 -7.05 6.57 3.40
CA ASP A 58 -6.92 7.04 2.02
C ASP A 58 -6.08 8.33 1.93
N MET A 59 -6.28 9.25 2.88
CA MET A 59 -5.43 10.44 2.99
C MET A 59 -3.96 10.06 3.20
N GLN A 60 -3.66 9.14 4.11
CA GLN A 60 -2.29 8.69 4.38
C GLN A 60 -1.65 8.05 3.14
N VAL A 61 -2.38 7.17 2.44
CA VAL A 61 -1.90 6.55 1.19
C VAL A 61 -1.59 7.61 0.14
N ASN A 62 -2.45 8.62 -0.01
CA ASN A 62 -2.22 9.71 -0.96
C ASN A 62 -0.96 10.51 -0.62
N VAL A 63 -0.75 10.83 0.67
CA VAL A 63 0.48 11.49 1.13
C VAL A 63 1.70 10.65 0.81
N GLN A 64 1.68 9.34 1.10
CA GLN A 64 2.80 8.45 0.79
C GLN A 64 3.08 8.37 -0.71
N ASN A 65 2.05 8.32 -1.55
CA ASN A 65 2.21 8.35 -3.01
C ASN A 65 2.84 9.66 -3.49
N LEU A 66 2.42 10.79 -2.95
CA LEU A 66 3.01 12.10 -3.27
C LEU A 66 4.48 12.17 -2.84
N VAL A 67 4.81 11.71 -1.64
CA VAL A 67 6.19 11.63 -1.14
C VAL A 67 7.03 10.69 -2.00
N ALA A 68 6.52 9.51 -2.36
CA ALA A 68 7.22 8.57 -3.22
C ALA A 68 7.48 9.15 -4.63
N LEU A 69 6.57 9.99 -5.13
CA LEU A 69 6.73 10.66 -6.43
C LEU A 69 7.77 11.78 -6.39
N HIS A 70 7.80 12.60 -5.33
CA HIS A 70 8.59 13.84 -5.29
C HIS A 70 9.88 13.76 -4.47
N CYS A 71 9.92 12.91 -3.44
CA CYS A 71 11.02 12.81 -2.49
C CYS A 71 11.87 11.56 -2.69
N ARG A 72 11.62 10.78 -3.75
CA ARG A 72 12.50 9.68 -4.12
C ARG A 72 13.83 10.24 -4.62
N GLU A 73 14.90 9.93 -3.90
CA GLU A 73 16.25 10.13 -4.42
C GLU A 73 16.43 9.30 -5.69
N GLN A 74 16.95 9.93 -6.75
CA GLN A 74 17.36 9.19 -7.92
C GLN A 74 18.51 8.27 -7.54
N ALA A 75 18.42 7.00 -7.96
CA ALA A 75 19.51 6.06 -7.78
C ALA A 75 20.81 6.67 -8.35
N PRO A 76 21.96 6.52 -7.68
CA PRO A 76 23.23 7.02 -8.21
C PRO A 76 23.48 6.52 -9.64
N GLU A 77 24.05 7.38 -10.49
CA GLU A 77 24.31 7.07 -11.90
C GLU A 77 25.12 5.77 -12.07
N SER A 78 26.14 5.57 -11.24
CA SER A 78 26.96 4.36 -11.24
C SER A 78 26.15 3.08 -10.98
N LEU A 79 25.13 3.15 -10.12
CA LEU A 79 24.24 2.03 -9.86
C LEU A 79 23.32 1.78 -11.05
N ARG A 80 22.78 2.84 -11.66
CA ARG A 80 21.92 2.75 -12.84
C ARG A 80 22.66 2.10 -14.01
N ILE A 81 23.87 2.56 -14.31
CA ILE A 81 24.73 1.98 -15.37
C ILE A 81 24.97 0.49 -15.11
N ARG A 82 25.38 0.11 -13.90
CA ARG A 82 25.63 -1.30 -13.55
C ARG A 82 24.38 -2.17 -13.72
N ILE A 83 23.21 -1.68 -13.33
CA ILE A 83 21.94 -2.40 -13.51
C ILE A 83 21.64 -2.56 -15.00
N SER A 84 21.74 -1.49 -15.78
CA SER A 84 21.50 -1.52 -17.23
C SER A 84 22.43 -2.50 -17.94
N GLU A 85 23.74 -2.47 -17.66
CA GLU A 85 24.71 -3.42 -18.21
C GLU A 85 24.40 -4.86 -17.80
N THR A 86 24.00 -5.08 -16.55
CA THR A 86 23.64 -6.42 -16.05
C THR A 86 22.42 -6.95 -16.78
N LEU A 87 21.37 -6.14 -16.93
CA LEU A 87 20.14 -6.52 -17.63
C LEU A 87 20.39 -6.80 -19.12
N GLN A 88 21.29 -6.05 -19.78
CA GLN A 88 21.67 -6.29 -21.18
C GLN A 88 22.40 -7.63 -21.39
N ARG A 89 23.03 -8.17 -20.34
CA ARG A 89 23.71 -9.48 -20.40
C ARG A 89 22.77 -10.66 -20.16
N ILE A 90 21.56 -10.41 -19.68
CA ILE A 90 20.53 -11.44 -19.48
C ILE A 90 19.74 -11.56 -20.78
N ASP A 91 19.76 -12.75 -21.38
CA ASP A 91 18.87 -13.05 -22.50
C ASP A 91 17.47 -13.32 -21.96
N LEU A 92 16.62 -12.29 -21.98
CA LEU A 92 15.22 -12.37 -21.55
C LEU A 92 14.39 -13.31 -22.44
N GLY A 93 14.90 -13.70 -23.62
CA GLY A 93 14.25 -14.66 -24.52
C GLY A 93 14.21 -16.10 -23.99
N ASN A 94 15.04 -16.42 -22.98
CA ASN A 94 15.13 -17.74 -22.37
C ASN A 94 14.47 -17.82 -20.98
N ILE A 95 13.75 -16.80 -20.53
CA ILE A 95 13.04 -16.81 -19.24
C ILE A 95 11.62 -17.34 -19.48
N ASP A 96 11.30 -18.51 -18.93
CA ASP A 96 9.95 -19.11 -19.00
C ASP A 96 9.09 -18.65 -17.79
N VAL A 97 7.77 -18.71 -17.92
CA VAL A 97 6.81 -18.40 -16.85
C VAL A 97 6.98 -19.32 -15.63
N THR A 98 7.64 -20.48 -15.80
CA THR A 98 7.99 -21.38 -14.70
C THR A 98 9.21 -20.93 -13.88
N ASP A 99 9.96 -19.91 -14.33
CA ASP A 99 11.14 -19.38 -13.62
C ASP A 99 10.81 -18.20 -12.66
N LEU A 100 9.51 -17.86 -12.51
CA LEU A 100 8.96 -16.83 -11.62
C LEU A 100 8.22 -17.43 -10.42
#